data_AF-A0A086M4Z4-F1
#
_entry.id   AF-A0A086M4Z4-F1
#
_cell.length_a   1.000
_cell.length_b   1.000
_cell.length_c   1.000
_cell.angle_alpha   90.00
_cell.angle_beta   90.00
_cell.angle_gamma   90.00
#
_symmetry.space_group_name_H-M   'P 1'
#
loop_
_entity.id
_entity.type
_entity.pdbx_description
1 polymer ?
#
loop_
_entity_poly.entity_id
_entity_poly.type
_entity_poly.pdbx_seq_one_letter_code
_entity_poly.pdbx_strand_id
1 'polypeptide(L)'
;MDALQRKNIAQAAAITDRLQEFTTAGFCFSQCVEVIKSRLNNAEKTCLWNCAQRWEETRHFIHMRAKDLLQTPEGSGSRPTDYGTS
;
A
#
# COMPACT_ATOMS: atom_id res chain seq x y z
N MET A 1 12.23 -22.32 -15.11
CA MET A 1 11.80 -20.99 -15.58
C MET A 1 12.84 -20.42 -16.52
N ASP A 2 12.43 -20.17 -17.77
CA ASP A 2 13.25 -19.61 -18.84
C ASP A 2 13.68 -18.15 -18.56
N ALA A 3 14.79 -17.71 -19.16
CA ALA A 3 15.35 -16.37 -18.94
C ALA A 3 14.43 -15.25 -19.42
N LEU A 4 13.68 -15.46 -20.51
CA LEU A 4 12.68 -14.50 -21.00
C LEU A 4 11.52 -14.37 -20.01
N GLN A 5 11.09 -15.50 -19.46
CA GLN A 5 9.98 -15.57 -18.50
C GLN A 5 10.30 -14.80 -17.21
N ARG A 6 11.54 -14.89 -16.71
CA ARG A 6 12.00 -14.10 -15.55
C ARG A 6 12.00 -12.60 -15.82
N LYS A 7 12.42 -12.18 -17.01
CA LYS A 7 12.41 -10.76 -17.42
C LYS A 7 10.98 -10.21 -17.46
N ASN A 8 10.05 -10.96 -18.03
CA ASN A 8 8.64 -10.55 -18.12
C ASN A 8 8.01 -10.40 -16.71
N ILE A 9 8.30 -11.33 -15.79
CA ILE A 9 7.82 -11.24 -14.40
C ILE A 9 8.39 -10.01 -13.70
N ALA A 10 9.70 -9.76 -13.84
CA ALA A 10 10.33 -8.60 -13.22
C ALA A 10 9.78 -7.26 -13.76
N GLN A 11 9.53 -7.18 -15.07
CA GLN A 11 8.90 -6.00 -15.68
C GLN A 11 7.46 -5.82 -15.20
N ALA A 12 6.69 -6.90 -15.11
CA ALA A 12 5.31 -6.84 -14.60
C ALA A 12 5.27 -6.33 -13.15
N ALA A 13 6.18 -6.82 -12.29
CA ALA A 13 6.29 -6.34 -10.91
C ALA A 13 6.60 -4.84 -10.84
N ALA A 14 7.54 -4.35 -11.65
CA ALA A 14 7.87 -2.93 -11.70
C ALA A 14 6.69 -2.05 -12.18
N ILE A 15 5.91 -2.54 -13.15
CA ILE A 15 4.69 -1.85 -13.61
C ILE A 15 3.64 -1.81 -12.49
N THR A 16 3.42 -2.93 -11.79
CA THR A 16 2.46 -3.01 -10.68
C THR A 16 2.83 -2.04 -9.56
N ASP A 17 4.10 -1.98 -9.16
CA ASP A 17 4.58 -1.04 -8.14
C ASP A 17 4.29 0.41 -8.57
N ARG A 18 4.58 0.75 -9.82
CA ARG A 18 4.32 2.10 -10.34
C ARG A 18 2.83 2.44 -10.39
N LEU A 19 1.97 1.49 -10.75
CA LEU A 19 0.51 1.67 -10.74
C LEU A 19 -0.01 1.91 -9.32
N GLN A 20 0.58 1.25 -8.32
CA GLN A 20 0.23 1.50 -6.92
C GLN A 20 0.58 2.92 -6.49
N GLU A 21 1.77 3.43 -6.84
CA GLU A 21 2.14 4.83 -6.57
C GLU A 21 1.10 5.81 -7.13
N PHE A 22 0.68 5.62 -8.38
CA PHE A 22 -0.34 6.48 -9.00
C PHE A 22 -1.72 6.34 -8.36
N THR A 23 -2.10 5.12 -7.94
CA THR A 23 -3.37 4.87 -7.26
C THR A 23 -3.41 5.61 -5.93
N THR A 24 -2.36 5.48 -5.12
CA THR A 24 -2.24 6.20 -3.84
C THR A 24 -2.27 7.71 -4.04
N ALA A 25 -1.49 8.22 -4.99
CA ALA A 25 -1.42 9.64 -5.28
C ALA A 25 -2.78 10.21 -5.72
N GLY A 26 -3.47 9.53 -6.65
CA GLY A 26 -4.80 9.92 -7.11
C GLY A 26 -5.83 9.89 -6.00
N PHE A 27 -5.85 8.82 -5.19
CA PHE A 27 -6.73 8.69 -4.04
C PHE A 27 -6.52 9.83 -3.04
N CYS A 28 -5.29 10.03 -2.58
CA CYS A 28 -5.00 11.06 -1.59
C CYS A 28 -5.25 12.47 -2.12
N PHE A 29 -4.96 12.74 -3.40
CA PHE A 29 -5.30 14.02 -4.01
C PHE A 29 -6.80 14.28 -4.02
N SER A 30 -7.61 13.30 -4.41
CA SER A 30 -9.08 13.42 -4.42
C SER A 30 -9.69 13.65 -3.04
N GLN A 31 -9.05 13.14 -1.99
CA GLN A 31 -9.51 13.29 -0.60
C GLN A 31 -9.05 14.62 0.02
N CYS A 32 -7.83 15.06 -0.29
CA CYS A 32 -7.20 16.18 0.40
C CYS A 32 -7.27 17.51 -0.35
N VAL A 33 -7.54 17.51 -1.65
CA VAL A 33 -7.52 18.70 -2.50
C VAL A 33 -8.88 18.88 -3.17
N GLU A 34 -9.68 19.79 -2.64
CA GLU A 34 -11.05 20.05 -3.13
C GLU A 34 -11.06 20.68 -4.53
N VAL A 35 -10.12 21.59 -4.81
CA VAL A 35 -10.02 22.31 -6.08
C VAL A 35 -8.61 22.20 -6.63
N ILE A 36 -8.51 21.77 -7.90
CA ILE A 36 -7.23 21.66 -8.61
C ILE A 36 -6.60 23.04 -8.78
N LYS A 37 -5.35 23.16 -8.35
CA LYS A 37 -4.60 24.42 -8.38
C LYS A 37 -3.11 24.17 -8.53
N SER A 38 -2.38 25.23 -8.88
CA SER A 38 -0.93 25.18 -9.13
C SER A 38 -0.09 25.02 -7.86
N ARG A 39 -0.63 25.32 -6.68
CA ARG A 39 0.09 25.25 -5.40
C ARG A 39 -0.80 24.75 -4.27
N LEU A 40 -0.25 23.83 -3.49
CA LEU A 40 -0.88 23.31 -2.28
C LEU A 40 -0.67 24.27 -1.10
N ASN A 41 -1.72 24.49 -0.31
CA ASN A 41 -1.61 25.14 0.99
C ASN A 41 -1.04 24.16 2.03
N ASN A 42 -0.72 24.64 3.23
CA ASN A 42 -0.08 23.81 4.25
C ASN A 42 -1.01 22.70 4.78
N ALA A 43 -2.33 22.96 4.88
CA ALA A 43 -3.29 21.96 5.33
C ALA A 43 -3.38 20.79 4.32
N GLU A 44 -3.41 21.08 3.03
CA GLU A 44 -3.44 20.09 1.95
C GLU A 44 -2.16 19.25 1.93
N LYS A 45 -0.99 19.88 2.07
CA LYS A 45 0.30 19.16 2.17
C LYS A 45 0.30 18.19 3.35
N THR A 46 -0.13 18.64 4.52
CA THR A 46 -0.23 17.80 5.72
C THR A 46 -1.24 16.67 5.52
N CYS A 47 -2.39 16.95 4.92
CA CYS A 47 -3.38 15.92 4.60
C CYS A 47 -2.82 14.86 3.66
N LEU A 48 -2.17 15.28 2.56
CA LEU A 48 -1.56 14.37 1.60
C LEU A 48 -0.48 13.49 2.23
N TRP A 49 0.38 14.08 3.07
CA TRP A 49 1.40 13.34 3.81
C TRP A 49 0.78 12.28 4.71
N ASN A 50 -0.21 12.66 5.52
CA ASN A 50 -0.89 11.74 6.43
C ASN A 50 -1.64 10.64 5.68
N CYS A 51 -2.29 10.98 4.56
CA CYS A 51 -2.98 10.02 3.71
C CYS A 51 -2.02 8.98 3.13
N ALA A 52 -0.91 9.44 2.55
CA ALA A 52 0.09 8.56 1.95
C ALA A 52 0.75 7.65 2.99
N GLN A 53 1.10 8.18 4.17
CA GLN A 53 1.64 7.38 5.28
C GLN A 53 0.67 6.28 5.73
N ARG A 54 -0.59 6.64 6.02
CA ARG A 54 -1.61 5.67 6.45
C ARG A 54 -1.87 4.60 5.40
N TRP A 55 -1.86 4.98 4.12
CA TRP A 55 -1.99 4.02 3.04
C TRP A 55 -0.85 3.01 3.05
N GLU A 56 0.39 3.46 3.16
CA GLU A 56 1.55 2.58 3.14
C GLU A 56 1.60 1.65 4.37
N GLU A 57 1.29 2.17 5.56
CA GLU A 57 1.16 1.38 6.78
C GLU A 57 0.08 0.30 6.65
N THR A 58 -1.10 0.68 6.14
CA THR A 58 -2.22 -0.25 5.92
C THR A 58 -1.87 -1.31 4.88
N ARG A 59 -1.24 -0.91 3.76
CA ARG A 59 -0.78 -1.81 2.70
C ARG A 59 0.21 -2.82 3.25
N HIS A 60 1.21 -2.36 4.01
CA HIS A 60 2.20 -3.21 4.66
C HIS A 60 1.54 -4.22 5.60
N PHE A 61 0.63 -3.76 6.47
CA PHE A 61 -0.11 -4.63 7.38
C PHE A 61 -0.91 -5.71 6.64
N ILE A 62 -1.65 -5.33 5.60
CA ILE A 62 -2.43 -6.29 4.79
C ILE A 62 -1.51 -7.33 4.14
N HIS A 63 -0.37 -6.92 3.58
CA HIS A 63 0.59 -7.85 2.98
C HIS A 63 1.18 -8.83 3.99
N MET A 64 1.55 -8.34 5.18
CA MET A 64 2.01 -9.19 6.28
C MET A 64 0.93 -10.21 6.66
N ARG A 65 -0.31 -9.75 6.87
CA ARG A 65 -1.42 -10.63 7.23
C ARG A 65 -1.76 -11.66 6.15
N ALA A 66 -1.74 -11.26 4.88
CA ALA A 66 -1.97 -12.16 3.75
C ALA A 66 -0.90 -13.25 3.67
N LYS A 67 0.37 -12.89 3.92
CA LYS A 67 1.47 -13.86 3.98
C LYS A 67 1.27 -14.86 5.12
N ASP A 68 0.88 -14.40 6.31
CA ASP A 68 0.61 -15.29 7.45
C ASP A 68 -0.52 -16.29 7.14
N LEU A 69 -1.59 -15.83 6.48
CA LEU A 69 -2.71 -16.69 6.08
C LEU A 69 -2.29 -17.75 5.06
N LEU A 70 -1.43 -17.41 4.10
CA LEU A 70 -0.92 -18.37 3.12
C LEU A 70 0.08 -19.38 3.71
N GLN A 71 0.78 -19.00 4.79
CA GLN A 71 1.77 -19.85 5.46
C GLN A 71 1.16 -20.73 6.55
N THR A 72 -0.05 -20.42 7.02
CA THR A 72 -0.75 -21.23 8.02
C THR A 72 -1.67 -22.22 7.28
N PRO A 73 -1.40 -23.53 7.31
CA PRO A 73 -2.35 -24.51 6.79
C PRO A 73 -3.64 -24.41 7.59
N GLU A 74 -4.80 -24.49 6.93
CA GLU A 74 -6.11 -24.35 7.57
C GLU A 74 -6.24 -25.33 8.75
N GLY A 75 -6.28 -24.82 9.98
CA GLY A 75 -6.44 -25.68 11.16
C GLY A 75 -6.00 -25.13 12.52
N SER A 76 -5.22 -24.05 12.64
CA SER A 76 -4.88 -23.47 13.95
C SER A 76 -5.60 -22.14 14.17
N GLY A 77 -6.79 -22.23 14.78
CA GLY A 77 -7.62 -21.09 15.19
C GLY A 77 -7.01 -20.27 16.33
N SER A 78 -5.89 -19.59 16.07
CA SER A 78 -5.38 -18.54 16.95
C SER A 78 -5.38 -17.23 16.19
N ARG A 79 -6.40 -16.41 16.49
CA ARG A 79 -6.46 -14.99 16.11
C ARG A 79 -5.19 -14.33 16.62
N PRO A 80 -4.40 -13.60 15.79
CA PRO A 80 -3.27 -12.84 16.32
C PRO A 80 -3.84 -11.84 17.32
N THR A 81 -3.52 -12.03 18.59
CA THR A 81 -3.89 -11.10 19.65
C THR A 81 -3.12 -9.81 19.46
N ASP A 82 -3.83 -8.72 19.71
CA ASP A 82 -3.42 -7.34 19.60
C ASP A 82 -1.95 -7.07 20.00
N TYR A 83 -1.29 -6.23 19.20
CA TYR A 83 -0.04 -5.60 19.56
C TYR A 83 -0.19 -4.92 20.92
N GLY A 84 0.52 -5.44 21.93
CA GLY A 84 0.59 -4.86 23.26
C GLY A 84 1.19 -3.46 23.19
N THR A 85 0.37 -2.45 23.50
CA THR A 85 0.83 -1.15 23.99
C THR A 85 1.55 -1.35 25.33
N SER A 86 2.82 -0.94 25.38
CA SER A 86 3.53 -0.56 26.61
C SER A 86 3.88 0.92 26.52
#